data_AF-A0A6J7AKT0-F1
#
_entry.id   AF-A0A6J7AKT0-F1
#
_cell.length_a   1.000
_cell.length_b   1.000
_cell.length_c   1.000
_cell.angle_alpha   90.00
_cell.angle_beta   90.00
_cell.angle_gamma   90.00
#
_symmetry.space_group_name_H-M   'P 1'
#
loop_
_entity.id
_entity.type
_entity.pdbx_description
1 polymer ?
#
loop_
_entity_poly.entity_id
_entity_poly.type
_entity_poly.pdbx_seq_one_letter_code
_entity_poly.pdbx_strand_id
1 'polypeptide(L)' 'MSGNRVALTLLHELRRRGGGMGAAALCGGGGQGDALILRTV' A
#
# COMPACT_ATOMS: atom_id res chain seq x y z
N MET A 1 -7.44 -3.67 -9.34
CA MET A 1 -8.47 -2.81 -8.70
C MET A 1 -8.35 -2.78 -7.17
N SER A 2 -8.13 -3.92 -6.50
CA SER A 2 -7.87 -4.01 -5.04
C SER A 2 -6.51 -3.46 -4.60
N GLY A 3 -5.43 -3.67 -5.39
CA GLY A 3 -4.09 -3.12 -5.10
C GLY A 3 -4.06 -1.61 -4.93
N ASN A 4 -4.66 -0.88 -5.87
CA ASN A 4 -4.78 0.58 -5.78
C ASN A 4 -5.51 1.02 -4.51
N ARG A 5 -6.59 0.31 -4.14
CA ARG A 5 -7.33 0.62 -2.91
C ARG A 5 -6.45 0.44 -1.67
N VAL A 6 -5.72 -0.68 -1.57
CA VAL A 6 -4.80 -0.92 -0.45
C VAL A 6 -3.72 0.15 -0.38
N ALA A 7 -3.08 0.48 -1.51
CA ALA A 7 -2.03 1.50 -1.58
C ALA A 7 -2.55 2.90 -1.22
N LEU A 8 -3.72 3.30 -1.75
CA LEU A 8 -4.34 4.61 -1.45
C LEU A 8 -4.81 4.70 -0.01
N THR A 9 -5.43 3.66 0.53
CA THR A 9 -5.82 3.63 1.94
C THR A 9 -4.59 3.81 2.84
N LEU A 10 -3.49 3.12 2.55
CA LEU A 10 -2.23 3.29 3.28
C LEU A 10 -1.68 4.72 3.14
N LEU A 11 -1.60 5.28 1.93
CA LEU A 11 -1.10 6.64 1.70
C LEU A 11 -1.93 7.71 2.40
N HIS A 12 -3.26 7.61 2.33
CA HIS A 12 -4.15 8.52 3.04
C HIS A 12 -3.94 8.42 4.55
N GLU A 13 -3.71 7.21 5.06
CA GLU A 13 -3.48 7.03 6.49
C GLU A 13 -2.13 7.53 6.97
N LEU A 14 -1.06 7.26 6.23
CA LEU A 14 0.26 7.83 6.49
C LEU A 14 0.18 9.36 6.49
N ARG A 15 -0.50 9.96 5.51
CA ARG A 15 -0.70 11.42 5.46
C ARG A 15 -1.48 11.92 6.69
N ARG A 16 -2.52 11.21 7.12
CA ARG A 16 -3.30 11.56 8.34
C ARG A 16 -2.42 11.57 9.60
N ARG A 17 -1.41 10.70 9.65
CA ARG A 17 -0.46 10.55 10.76
C ARG A 17 0.72 11.53 10.73
N GLY A 18 0.74 12.46 9.77
CA GLY A 18 1.85 13.40 9.61
C GLY A 18 2.99 12.89 8.73
N GLY A 19 2.75 11.80 7.99
CA GLY A 19 3.66 11.24 7.00
C GLY A 19 4.35 9.95 7.43
N GLY A 20 5.44 9.61 6.75
CA GLY A 20 6.23 8.42 6.98
C GLY A 20 6.21 7.41 5.82
N MET A 21 6.63 6.19 6.14
CA MET A 21 6.80 5.08 5.22
C MET A 21 5.90 3.90 5.64
N GLY A 22 5.36 3.17 4.68
CA GLY A 22 4.58 1.97 4.93
C GLY A 22 4.74 0.93 3.82
N ALA A 23 4.34 -0.29 4.11
CA ALA A 23 4.36 -1.39 3.15
C ALA A 23 2.93 -1.86 2.83
N ALA A 24 2.68 -2.18 1.57
CA ALA A 24 1.45 -2.81 1.11
C ALA A 24 1.79 -4.08 0.33
N ALA A 25 1.03 -5.16 0.55
CA ALA A 25 1.20 -6.41 -0.17
C ALA A 25 -0.15 -7.08 -0.46
N LEU A 26 -0.19 -7.89 -1.51
CA LEU A 26 -1.35 -8.67 -1.92
C LEU A 26 -0.94 -10.03 -2.44
N CYS A 27 -1.74 -11.05 -2.15
CA CYS A 27 -1.66 -12.33 -2.85
C CYS A 27 -2.52 -12.31 -4.13
N GLY A 28 -2.14 -13.15 -5.09
CA GLY A 28 -2.88 -13.40 -6.32
C GLY A 28 -3.05 -14.90 -6.57
N GLY A 29 -4.07 -15.26 -7.34
CA GLY A 29 -4.29 -16.66 -7.76
C GLY A 29 -3.08 -17.22 -8.53
N GLY A 30 -2.88 -18.54 -8.46
CA GLY A 30 -1.73 -19.19 -9.11
C GLY A 30 -0.38 -18.96 -8.42
N GLY A 31 -0.39 -18.64 -7.12
CA GLY A 31 0.83 -18.46 -6.33
C GLY A 31 1.55 -17.13 -6.55
N GLN A 32 0.84 -16.10 -7.02
CA GLN A 32 1.40 -14.78 -7.30
C GLN A 32 1.33 -13.88 -6.06
N GLY A 33 2.12 -12.81 -6.08
CA GLY A 33 2.01 -11.75 -5.09
C GLY A 33 2.75 -10.47 -5.51
N ASP A 34 2.20 -9.35 -5.08
CA ASP A 34 2.78 -8.02 -5.27
C ASP A 34 3.10 -7.39 -3.91
N ALA A 35 4.19 -6.64 -3.83
CA ALA A 35 4.56 -5.87 -2.63
C ALA A 35 5.19 -4.53 -3.01
N LEU A 36 4.90 -3.50 -2.22
CA LEU A 36 5.32 -2.12 -2.46
C LEU A 36 5.72 -1.45 -1.14
N ILE A 37 6.76 -0.63 -1.18
CA ILE A 37 7.07 0.35 -0.13
C ILE A 37 6.63 1.74 -0.62
N LEU A 38 5.85 2.43 0.20
CA LEU A 38 5.31 3.76 -0.10
C LEU A 38 5.86 4.78 0.89
N ARG A 39 6.15 5.97 0.39
CA ARG A 39 6.56 7.15 1.18
C ARG A 39 5.61 8.29 0.87
N THR A 40 5.17 8.98 1.91
CA THR A 40 4.50 10.29 1.75
C THR A 40 5.55 11.36 1.46
N VAL A 41 5.32 12.15 0.40
CA VAL A 41 6.15 13.31 0.03
C VAL A 41 5.73 14.56 0.78
#